data_AF-A0A958GCB2-F1
#
_entry.id   AF-A0A958GCB2-F1
#
_cell.length_a   1.000
_cell.length_b   1.000
_cell.length_c   1.000
_cell.angle_alpha   90.00
_cell.angle_beta   90.00
_cell.angle_gamma   90.00
#
_symmetry.space_group_name_H-M   'P 1'
#
loop_
_entity.id
_entity.type
_entity.pdbx_description
1 polymer ?
#
loop_
_entity_poly.entity_id
_entity_poly.type
_entity_poly.pdbx_seq_one_letter_code
_entity_poly.pdbx_strand_id
1 'polypeptide(L)'
;IMDLCMPKLDGIEAMKRIKTGQKDIPVLILSANEAERNIRAALKAGAKGFLPKNAAIDELEFALKSIISGKTYLSPSITESIMSASGSSEEENLVKKLTDRELEILKLIAEGISNKQIGKMLHISSRTVDTHRSNILKKLEVKSNQELVKIAISHNLIDL
;
A
#
# COMPACT_ATOMS: atom_id res chain seq x y z
N ILE A 1 -15.50 -18.56 -0.93
CA ILE A 1 -14.44 -18.13 -1.87
C ILE A 1 -14.91 -16.82 -2.49
N MET A 2 -14.04 -15.83 -2.63
CA MET A 2 -14.38 -14.49 -3.12
C MET A 2 -13.36 -14.06 -4.17
N ASP A 3 -13.83 -13.53 -5.31
CA ASP A 3 -12.97 -12.86 -6.27
C ASP A 3 -12.71 -11.43 -5.82
N LEU A 4 -11.48 -10.94 -5.99
CA LEU A 4 -11.15 -9.55 -5.68
C LEU A 4 -11.74 -8.59 -6.74
N CYS A 5 -11.53 -8.90 -8.02
CA CYS A 5 -11.86 -8.00 -9.12
C CYS A 5 -13.23 -8.36 -9.72
N MET A 6 -14.30 -7.82 -9.14
CA MET A 6 -15.66 -8.01 -9.63
C MET A 6 -16.26 -6.69 -10.17
N PRO A 7 -17.06 -6.75 -11.26
CA PRO A 7 -17.76 -5.57 -11.75
C PRO A 7 -18.81 -5.10 -10.74
N LYS A 8 -19.00 -3.79 -10.62
CA LYS A 8 -19.96 -3.07 -9.74
C LYS A 8 -19.63 -3.07 -8.25
N LEU A 9 -19.12 -4.17 -7.69
CA LEU A 9 -18.80 -4.28 -6.26
C LEU A 9 -17.49 -5.06 -6.08
N ASP A 10 -16.47 -4.38 -5.57
CA ASP A 10 -15.17 -4.99 -5.26
C ASP A 10 -15.30 -6.10 -4.20
N GLY A 11 -14.48 -7.15 -4.31
CA GLY A 11 -14.52 -8.29 -3.40
C GLY A 11 -14.23 -7.97 -1.94
N ILE A 12 -13.41 -6.94 -1.67
CA ILE A 12 -13.15 -6.47 -0.31
C ILE A 12 -14.40 -5.84 0.27
N GLU A 13 -15.09 -5.00 -0.51
CA GLU A 13 -16.32 -4.34 -0.08
C GLU A 13 -17.45 -5.36 0.11
N ALA A 14 -17.57 -6.35 -0.79
CA ALA A 14 -18.50 -7.46 -0.63
C ALA A 14 -18.24 -8.23 0.68
N MET A 15 -16.99 -8.56 0.98
CA MET A 15 -16.62 -9.24 2.22
C MET A 15 -16.97 -8.42 3.46
N LYS A 16 -16.70 -7.11 3.47
CA LYS A 16 -17.06 -6.22 4.59
C LYS A 16 -18.56 -6.27 4.86
N ARG A 17 -19.39 -6.19 3.81
CA ARG A 17 -20.85 -6.28 3.93
C ARG A 17 -21.31 -7.64 4.46
N ILE A 18 -20.69 -8.73 4.00
CA ILE A 18 -20.98 -10.08 4.50
C ILE A 18 -20.69 -10.18 6.01
N LYS A 19 -19.58 -9.59 6.48
CA LYS A 19 -19.24 -9.58 7.91
C LYS A 19 -20.18 -8.74 8.76
N THR A 20 -20.67 -7.61 8.25
CA THR A 20 -21.65 -6.78 8.98
C THR A 20 -22.99 -7.51 9.21
N GLY A 21 -23.30 -8.54 8.43
CA GLY A 21 -24.51 -9.37 8.56
C GLY A 21 -24.44 -10.53 9.56
N GLN A 22 -23.52 -10.50 10.53
CA GLN A 22 -23.37 -11.50 11.63
C GLN A 22 -22.93 -12.92 11.24
N LYS A 23 -22.36 -13.13 10.05
CA LYS A 23 -21.77 -14.43 9.67
C LYS A 23 -20.25 -14.35 9.74
N ASP A 24 -19.66 -14.97 10.77
CA ASP A 24 -18.20 -15.16 10.88
C ASP A 24 -17.74 -16.29 9.95
N ILE A 25 -17.92 -16.08 8.65
CA ILE A 25 -17.54 -17.03 7.61
C ILE A 25 -16.11 -16.71 7.16
N PRO A 26 -15.18 -17.68 7.20
CA PRO A 26 -13.83 -17.46 6.70
C PRO A 26 -13.86 -17.25 5.18
N VAL A 27 -13.21 -16.20 4.72
CA VAL A 27 -13.16 -15.84 3.30
C VAL A 27 -11.77 -16.09 2.74
N LEU A 28 -11.71 -16.93 1.70
CA LEU A 28 -10.55 -17.11 0.83
C LEU A 28 -10.70 -16.23 -0.40
N ILE A 29 -9.72 -15.37 -0.66
CA ILE A 29 -9.65 -14.52 -1.84
C ILE A 29 -8.93 -15.27 -2.96
N LEU A 30 -9.49 -15.21 -4.17
CA LEU A 30 -8.82 -15.58 -5.42
C LEU A 30 -8.64 -14.33 -6.27
N SER A 31 -7.41 -14.02 -6.68
CA SER A 31 -7.14 -12.85 -7.51
C SER A 31 -6.15 -13.15 -8.63
N ALA A 32 -6.33 -12.54 -9.80
CA ALA A 32 -5.29 -12.48 -10.83
C ALA A 32 -4.33 -11.32 -10.59
N ASN A 33 -4.72 -10.36 -9.75
CA ASN A 33 -3.91 -9.22 -9.36
C ASN A 33 -3.34 -9.48 -7.96
N GLU A 34 -2.06 -9.78 -7.90
CA GLU A 34 -1.29 -10.11 -6.69
C GLU A 34 -0.52 -8.90 -6.14
N ALA A 35 -0.92 -7.67 -6.51
CA ALA A 35 -0.28 -6.48 -5.96
C ALA A 35 -0.39 -6.45 -4.43
N GLU A 36 0.72 -6.15 -3.77
CA GLU A 36 0.85 -6.16 -2.30
C GLU A 36 -0.24 -5.34 -1.60
N ARG A 37 -0.57 -4.15 -2.14
CA ARG A 37 -1.65 -3.29 -1.62
C ARG A 37 -2.97 -4.04 -1.51
N ASN A 38 -3.31 -4.82 -2.54
CA ASN A 38 -4.56 -5.58 -2.59
C ASN A 38 -4.56 -6.70 -1.57
N ILE A 39 -3.44 -7.40 -1.43
CA ILE A 39 -3.28 -8.47 -0.46
C ILE A 39 -3.40 -7.91 0.97
N ARG A 40 -2.68 -6.83 1.28
CA ARG A 40 -2.76 -6.14 2.58
C ARG A 40 -4.18 -5.61 2.86
N ALA A 41 -4.84 -5.02 1.87
CA ALA A 41 -6.20 -4.51 2.03
C ALA A 41 -7.21 -5.64 2.30
N ALA A 42 -7.11 -6.77 1.59
CA ALA A 42 -7.96 -7.93 1.81
C ALA A 42 -7.75 -8.54 3.21
N LEU A 43 -6.49 -8.69 3.64
CA LEU A 43 -6.16 -9.17 4.98
C LEU A 43 -6.65 -8.22 6.08
N LYS A 44 -6.52 -6.89 5.91
CA LYS A 44 -7.05 -5.90 6.85
C LYS A 44 -8.58 -5.93 6.95
N ALA A 45 -9.28 -6.18 5.85
CA ALA A 45 -10.72 -6.40 5.86
C ALA A 45 -11.10 -7.80 6.43
N GLY A 46 -10.08 -8.62 6.71
CA GLY A 46 -10.15 -9.87 7.46
C GLY A 46 -10.46 -11.08 6.61
N ALA A 47 -9.97 -11.11 5.36
CA ALA A 47 -9.81 -12.34 4.63
C ALA A 47 -8.92 -13.31 5.45
N LYS A 48 -9.28 -14.59 5.44
CA LYS A 48 -8.51 -15.67 6.09
C LYS A 48 -7.58 -16.37 5.11
N GLY A 49 -7.68 -16.09 3.82
CA GLY A 49 -6.61 -16.46 2.91
C GLY A 49 -6.62 -15.73 1.59
N PHE A 50 -5.52 -15.89 0.86
CA PHE A 50 -5.32 -15.34 -0.48
C PHE A 50 -4.58 -16.35 -1.34
N LEU A 51 -5.13 -16.65 -2.50
CA LEU A 51 -4.54 -17.49 -3.53
C LEU A 51 -4.55 -16.76 -4.88
N PRO A 52 -3.54 -17.00 -5.74
CA PRO A 52 -3.62 -16.55 -7.12
C PRO A 52 -4.67 -17.38 -7.89
N LYS A 53 -5.33 -16.77 -8.88
CA LYS A 53 -6.39 -17.43 -9.67
C LYS A 53 -5.90 -18.62 -10.50
N ASN A 54 -4.60 -18.73 -10.74
CA ASN A 54 -3.95 -19.83 -11.43
C ASN A 54 -3.39 -20.90 -10.47
N ALA A 55 -3.67 -20.80 -9.16
CA ALA A 55 -3.28 -21.82 -8.19
C ALA A 55 -3.81 -23.20 -8.59
N ALA A 56 -3.03 -24.23 -8.26
CA ALA A 56 -3.43 -25.59 -8.52
C ALA A 56 -4.63 -25.99 -7.62
N ILE A 57 -5.44 -26.96 -8.08
CA ILE A 57 -6.69 -27.34 -7.41
C ILE A 57 -6.42 -27.93 -6.02
N ASP A 58 -5.34 -28.70 -5.88
CA ASP A 58 -4.86 -29.25 -4.61
C ASP A 58 -4.45 -28.16 -3.61
N GLU A 59 -3.82 -27.09 -4.08
CA GLU A 59 -3.49 -25.91 -3.27
C GLU A 59 -4.76 -25.19 -2.79
N LEU A 60 -5.76 -25.04 -3.68
CA LEU A 60 -7.06 -24.46 -3.33
C LEU A 60 -7.76 -25.30 -2.25
N GLU A 61 -7.79 -26.62 -2.38
CA GLU A 61 -8.36 -27.50 -1.37
C GLU A 61 -7.64 -27.38 -0.03
N PHE A 62 -6.30 -27.33 -0.06
CA PHE A 62 -5.48 -27.17 1.14
C PHE A 62 -5.76 -25.82 1.84
N ALA A 63 -5.85 -24.75 1.06
CA ALA A 63 -6.18 -23.42 1.57
C ALA A 63 -7.57 -23.39 2.22
N LEU A 64 -8.57 -24.00 1.59
CA LEU A 64 -9.93 -24.10 2.13
C LEU A 64 -9.96 -24.84 3.47
N LYS A 65 -9.35 -26.03 3.53
CA LYS A 65 -9.25 -26.81 4.77
C LYS A 65 -8.55 -26.00 5.87
N SER A 66 -7.48 -25.28 5.52
CA SER A 66 -6.75 -24.42 6.44
C SER A 66 -7.62 -23.30 7.01
N ILE A 67 -8.33 -22.54 6.16
CA ILE A 67 -9.13 -21.40 6.63
C ILE A 67 -10.37 -21.83 7.43
N ILE A 68 -10.96 -22.98 7.10
CA ILE A 68 -12.08 -23.56 7.85
C ILE A 68 -11.61 -24.00 9.24
N SER A 69 -10.36 -24.48 9.38
CA SER A 69 -9.76 -24.81 10.68
C SER A 69 -9.37 -23.58 11.53
N GLY A 70 -9.72 -22.37 11.08
CA GLY A 70 -9.43 -21.11 11.78
C GLY A 70 -8.04 -20.54 11.50
N LYS A 71 -7.23 -21.20 10.67
CA LYS A 71 -5.90 -20.73 10.28
C LYS A 71 -5.98 -19.68 9.18
N THR A 72 -4.90 -18.93 9.00
CA THR A 72 -4.73 -18.05 7.83
C THR A 72 -3.87 -18.77 6.81
N TYR A 73 -4.23 -18.69 5.52
CA TYR A 73 -3.45 -19.29 4.44
C TYR A 73 -3.10 -18.27 3.35
N LEU A 74 -1.83 -18.14 3.03
CA LEU A 74 -1.33 -17.37 1.89
C LEU A 74 -0.52 -18.32 1.01
N SER A 75 -0.65 -18.24 -0.31
CA SER A 75 0.22 -19.01 -1.20
C SER A 75 1.70 -18.66 -0.93
N PRO A 76 2.62 -19.57 -1.22
CA PRO A 76 4.05 -19.27 -1.16
C PRO A 76 4.44 -18.06 -2.03
N SER A 77 3.91 -17.97 -3.26
CA SER A 77 4.19 -16.85 -4.18
C SER A 77 3.79 -15.48 -3.59
N ILE A 78 2.64 -15.43 -2.92
CA ILE A 78 2.14 -14.23 -2.26
C ILE A 78 2.98 -13.89 -1.05
N THR A 79 3.35 -14.91 -0.27
CA THR A 79 4.19 -14.72 0.92
C THR A 79 5.56 -14.17 0.54
N GLU A 80 6.18 -14.68 -0.51
CA GLU A 80 7.45 -14.17 -1.06
C GLU A 80 7.31 -12.72 -1.57
N SER A 81 6.22 -12.39 -2.26
CA SER A 81 5.96 -11.02 -2.73
C SER A 81 5.81 -10.04 -1.55
N ILE A 82 5.09 -10.42 -0.49
CA ILE A 82 4.98 -9.60 0.73
C ILE A 82 6.32 -9.49 1.45
N MET A 83 7.08 -10.59 1.58
CA MET A 83 8.35 -10.59 2.32
C MET A 83 9.43 -9.79 1.60
N SER A 84 9.52 -9.90 0.26
CA SER A 84 10.43 -9.09 -0.56
C SER A 84 10.09 -7.61 -0.51
N ALA A 85 8.79 -7.27 -0.49
CA ALA A 85 8.35 -5.91 -0.29
C ALA A 85 8.50 -5.43 1.18
N SER A 86 8.46 -6.32 2.17
CA SER A 86 8.59 -5.94 3.60
C SER A 86 9.99 -5.42 3.99
N GLY A 87 10.97 -5.49 3.08
CA GLY A 87 12.19 -4.68 3.14
C GLY A 87 11.95 -3.15 3.05
N SER A 88 10.72 -2.71 2.75
CA SER A 88 10.29 -1.29 2.68
C SER A 88 9.47 -0.80 3.89
N SER A 89 9.41 -1.58 4.98
CA SER A 89 8.68 -1.21 6.21
C SER A 89 9.30 -0.03 6.98
N GLU A 90 10.59 0.28 6.75
CA GLU A 90 11.21 1.50 7.25
C GLU A 90 10.74 2.73 6.46
N GLU A 91 10.73 2.66 5.12
CA GLU A 91 10.35 3.78 4.24
C GLU A 91 8.88 4.21 4.44
N GLU A 92 7.95 3.25 4.59
CA GLU A 92 6.54 3.53 4.87
C GLU A 92 6.31 4.18 6.25
N ASN A 93 7.20 3.93 7.21
CA ASN A 93 7.21 4.63 8.49
C ASN A 93 7.88 6.00 8.41
N LEU A 94 8.89 6.17 7.55
CA LEU A 94 9.60 7.44 7.39
C LEU A 94 8.71 8.53 6.79
N VAL A 95 7.90 8.21 5.78
CA VAL A 95 6.93 9.18 5.21
C VAL A 95 5.87 9.61 6.24
N LYS A 96 5.45 8.71 7.15
CA LYS A 96 4.55 9.06 8.26
C LYS A 96 5.16 10.00 9.31
N LYS A 97 6.48 10.18 9.33
CA LYS A 97 7.16 11.14 10.23
C LYS A 97 7.14 12.58 9.67
N LEU A 98 6.71 12.76 8.42
CA LEU A 98 6.57 14.09 7.82
C LEU A 98 5.33 14.79 8.36
N THR A 99 5.44 16.10 8.54
CA THR A 99 4.26 16.93 8.80
C THR A 99 3.44 17.12 7.53
N ASP A 100 2.17 17.52 7.65
CA ASP A 100 1.30 17.79 6.48
C ASP A 100 1.96 18.76 5.50
N ARG A 101 2.65 19.79 6.04
CA ARG A 101 3.34 20.79 5.25
C ARG A 101 4.57 20.24 4.53
N GLU A 102 5.30 19.35 5.18
CA GLU A 102 6.45 18.67 4.56
C GLU A 102 6.00 17.69 3.47
N LEU A 103 4.87 17.02 3.68
CA LEU A 103 4.28 16.09 2.70
C LEU A 103 3.75 16.84 1.46
N GLU A 104 3.12 17.99 1.64
CA GLU A 104 2.72 18.89 0.55
C GLU A 104 3.93 19.38 -0.27
N ILE A 105 5.00 19.80 0.40
CA ILE A 105 6.24 20.24 -0.26
C ILE A 105 6.92 19.08 -1.01
N LEU A 106 6.94 17.87 -0.42
CA LEU A 106 7.49 16.68 -1.06
C LEU A 106 6.78 16.36 -2.39
N LYS A 107 5.44 16.45 -2.43
CA LYS A 107 4.64 16.26 -3.65
C LYS A 107 5.03 17.25 -4.75
N LEU A 108 5.08 18.53 -4.42
CA LEU A 108 5.43 19.57 -5.40
C LEU A 108 6.86 19.43 -5.91
N ILE A 109 7.81 19.00 -5.06
CA ILE A 109 9.18 18.68 -5.49
C ILE A 109 9.17 17.49 -6.46
N ALA A 110 8.36 16.47 -6.16
CA ALA A 110 8.27 15.27 -6.98
C ALA A 110 7.61 15.53 -8.35
N GLU A 111 6.69 16.50 -8.42
CA GLU A 111 6.11 17.05 -9.66
C GLU A 111 7.10 17.93 -10.46
N GLY A 112 8.31 18.14 -9.96
CA GLY A 112 9.35 18.94 -10.65
C GLY A 112 9.20 20.45 -10.49
N ILE A 113 8.37 20.91 -9.54
CA ILE A 113 8.16 22.34 -9.28
C ILE A 113 9.36 22.93 -8.53
N SER A 114 9.87 24.07 -8.99
CA SER A 114 11.04 24.72 -8.36
C SER A 114 10.69 25.34 -6.99
N ASN A 115 11.66 25.43 -6.08
CA ASN A 115 11.46 26.01 -4.73
C ASN A 115 10.90 27.44 -4.76
N LYS A 116 11.23 28.22 -5.81
CA LYS A 116 10.68 29.57 -6.01
C LYS A 116 9.19 29.54 -6.38
N GLN A 117 8.77 28.57 -7.20
CA GLN A 117 7.36 28.37 -7.55
C GLN A 117 6.58 27.80 -6.37
N ILE A 118 7.13 26.82 -5.66
CA ILE A 118 6.54 26.27 -4.43
C ILE A 118 6.30 27.39 -3.42
N GLY A 119 7.28 28.26 -3.18
CA GLY A 119 7.11 29.39 -2.26
C GLY A 119 5.96 30.31 -2.66
N LYS A 120 5.78 30.58 -3.96
CA LYS A 120 4.64 31.36 -4.45
C LYS A 120 3.31 30.65 -4.24
N MET A 121 3.21 29.36 -4.59
CA MET A 121 1.99 28.57 -4.45
C MET A 121 1.55 28.44 -2.99
N LEU A 122 2.53 28.31 -2.10
CA LEU A 122 2.33 28.05 -0.68
C LEU A 122 2.37 29.32 0.18
N HIS A 123 2.47 30.51 -0.44
CA HIS A 123 2.56 31.82 0.21
C HIS A 123 3.68 31.92 1.27
N ILE A 124 4.85 31.32 0.99
CA ILE A 124 6.04 31.34 1.86
C ILE A 124 7.30 31.72 1.07
N SER A 125 8.38 32.09 1.77
CA SER A 125 9.64 32.40 1.10
C SER A 125 10.29 31.13 0.51
N SER A 126 11.04 31.26 -0.59
CA SER A 126 11.83 30.15 -1.14
C SER A 126 12.84 29.59 -0.12
N ARG A 127 13.36 30.46 0.76
CA ARG A 127 14.22 30.06 1.87
C ARG A 127 13.49 29.16 2.88
N THR A 128 12.21 29.42 3.14
CA THR A 128 11.37 28.58 4.00
C THR A 128 11.16 27.20 3.36
N VAL A 129 10.95 27.15 2.04
CA VAL A 129 10.87 25.89 1.28
C VAL A 129 12.17 25.10 1.39
N ASP A 130 13.33 25.75 1.26
CA ASP A 130 14.64 25.09 1.43
C ASP A 130 14.83 24.49 2.83
N THR A 131 14.35 25.18 3.87
CA THR A 131 14.38 24.64 5.25
C THR A 131 13.51 23.39 5.37
N HIS A 132 12.27 23.42 4.87
CA HIS A 132 11.41 22.24 4.86
C HIS A 132 12.01 21.09 4.07
N ARG A 133 12.55 21.36 2.88
CA ARG A 133 13.25 20.37 2.05
C ARG A 133 14.42 19.73 2.80
N SER A 134 15.23 20.53 3.49
CA SER A 134 16.35 20.03 4.30
C SER A 134 15.88 19.15 5.45
N ASN A 135 14.75 19.48 6.07
CA ASN A 135 14.16 18.67 7.12
C ASN A 135 13.58 17.36 6.57
N ILE A 136 12.95 17.39 5.40
CA ILE A 136 12.44 16.19 4.70
C ILE A 136 13.60 15.24 4.40
N LEU A 137 14.69 15.72 3.80
CA LEU A 137 15.89 14.91 3.50
C LEU A 137 16.43 14.23 4.77
N LYS A 138 16.52 14.98 5.88
CA LYS A 138 16.96 14.43 7.17
C LYS A 138 15.99 13.39 7.74
N LYS A 139 14.69 13.66 7.70
CA LYS A 139 13.65 12.78 8.25
C LYS A 139 13.48 11.48 7.46
N LEU A 140 13.72 11.53 6.15
CA LEU A 140 13.66 10.40 5.25
C LEU A 140 15.03 9.74 5.03
N GLU A 141 16.08 10.24 5.68
CA GLU A 141 17.46 9.72 5.61
C GLU A 141 18.05 9.62 4.19
N VAL A 142 17.60 10.49 3.29
CA VAL A 142 18.04 10.55 1.89
C VAL A 142 18.94 11.74 1.61
N LYS A 143 19.78 11.62 0.58
CA LYS A 143 20.82 12.60 0.27
C LYS A 143 20.51 13.46 -0.95
N SER A 144 19.54 13.07 -1.77
CA SER A 144 19.27 13.72 -3.05
C SER A 144 17.79 13.94 -3.34
N ASN A 145 17.49 14.93 -4.19
CA ASN A 145 16.13 15.14 -4.69
C ASN A 145 15.66 13.97 -5.57
N GLN A 146 16.57 13.27 -6.24
CA GLN A 146 16.22 12.10 -7.05
C GLN A 146 15.68 10.97 -6.17
N GLU A 147 16.27 10.77 -4.98
CA GLU A 147 15.74 9.84 -3.98
C GLU A 147 14.37 10.27 -3.45
N LEU A 148 14.15 11.57 -3.22
CA LEU A 148 12.82 12.08 -2.83
C LEU A 148 11.75 11.78 -3.87
N VAL A 149 12.06 11.92 -5.16
CA VAL A 149 11.14 11.59 -6.26
C VAL A 149 10.80 10.09 -6.24
N LYS A 150 11.81 9.22 -6.08
CA LYS A 150 11.60 7.77 -5.97
C LYS A 150 10.68 7.42 -4.81
N ILE A 151 10.89 8.03 -3.64
CA ILE A 151 10.04 7.86 -2.45
C ILE A 151 8.62 8.35 -2.75
N ALA A 152 8.45 9.51 -3.40
CA ALA A 152 7.12 10.00 -3.72
C ALA A 152 6.33 9.05 -4.64
N ILE A 153 7.01 8.42 -5.61
CA ILE A 153 6.41 7.41 -6.51
C ILE A 153 6.11 6.11 -5.75
N SER A 154 7.06 5.56 -4.98
CA SER A 154 6.87 4.31 -4.23
C SER A 154 5.70 4.40 -3.24
N HIS A 155 5.52 5.57 -2.62
CA HIS A 155 4.42 5.85 -1.69
C HIS A 155 3.15 6.40 -2.36
N ASN A 156 3.08 6.45 -3.70
CA ASN A 156 1.92 6.92 -4.47
C ASN A 156 1.47 8.33 -4.04
N LEU A 157 2.44 9.20 -3.72
CA LEU A 157 2.17 10.61 -3.44
C LEU A 157 1.92 11.40 -4.73
N ILE A 158 2.44 10.90 -5.85
CA ILE A 158 2.24 11.39 -7.20
C ILE A 158 2.08 10.19 -8.15
N ASP A 159 1.30 10.37 -9.21
CA ASP A 159 1.19 9.41 -10.32
C ASP A 159 2.08 9.91 -11.47
N LEU A 160 2.96 9.04 -11.99
CA LEU A 160 3.80 9.31 -13.16
C LEU A 160 3.32 8.51 -14.37
#